data_AF-A0A7D5Q7V7-F1
#
_entry.id   AF-A0A7D5Q7V7-F1
#
_cell.length_a   1.000
_cell.length_b   1.000
_cell.length_c   1.000
_cell.angle_alpha   90.00
_cell.angle_beta   90.00
_cell.angle_gamma   90.00
#
_symmetry.space_group_name_H-M   'P 1'
#
loop_
_entity.id
_entity.type
_entity.pdbx_description
1 polymer ?
#
loop_
_entity_poly.entity_id
_entity_poly.type
_entity_poly.pdbx_seq_one_letter_code
_entity_poly.pdbx_strand_id
1 'polypeptide(L)'
;MTDNPSWPKPHVDYAQTINVEISSVCDFESLETYRDNIGHYESNNYTYIPLPTDGKYYDCNSCSLKDLNREQWVWLEDPIIPELSRFKDHDFLLIYHPDEWFYINDSVVETISPTSKDLTNSKVYSNPYDLLEDWPEHHDEVYEILQDRSCLSIITLADLNDRRLRAILYQLISSVEVVLSHAIEATHPDGEDLIKHMDEVSIGRWKKAEYNVGQLHPTEYMGFGDLKDVASRSSEITSSLGYDGKGDFNHNLNKARDLRNQVMHPSRNLIMDHKDVEDLNIAVKQLEGFIERCDGTISREH
;
A
#
# COMPACT_ATOMS: atom_id res chain seq x y z
N MET A 1 14.78 -33.58 -4.62
CA MET A 1 15.78 -32.78 -3.91
C MET A 1 16.60 -32.11 -4.99
N THR A 2 16.09 -31.01 -5.53
CA THR A 2 16.86 -30.17 -6.45
C THR A 2 17.48 -29.06 -5.62
N ASP A 3 18.77 -28.87 -5.86
CA ASP A 3 19.61 -27.82 -5.32
C ASP A 3 18.95 -26.44 -5.47
N ASN A 4 19.38 -25.48 -4.65
CA ASN A 4 18.88 -24.10 -4.58
C ASN A 4 18.33 -23.56 -5.92
N PRO A 5 17.20 -22.83 -5.89
CA PRO A 5 16.64 -22.23 -7.10
C PRO A 5 17.69 -21.40 -7.84
N SER A 6 17.69 -21.47 -9.17
CA SER A 6 18.64 -20.78 -10.06
C SER A 6 18.37 -19.28 -10.21
N TRP A 7 17.33 -18.76 -9.56
CA TRP A 7 16.93 -17.36 -9.60
C TRP A 7 17.31 -16.60 -8.32
N PRO A 8 17.46 -15.27 -8.38
CA PRO A 8 17.68 -14.45 -7.20
C PRO A 8 16.49 -14.56 -6.24
N LYS A 9 16.76 -14.54 -4.93
CA LYS A 9 15.72 -14.45 -3.91
C LYS A 9 15.21 -13.01 -3.88
N PRO A 10 13.97 -12.72 -4.32
CA PRO A 10 13.48 -11.36 -4.33
C PRO A 10 13.36 -10.81 -2.91
N HIS A 11 13.69 -9.54 -2.75
CA HIS A 11 13.50 -8.80 -1.51
C HIS A 11 12.74 -7.51 -1.81
N VAL A 12 11.62 -7.32 -1.13
CA VAL A 12 10.79 -6.10 -1.23
C VAL A 12 10.67 -5.50 0.16
N ASP A 13 10.86 -4.19 0.24
CA ASP A 13 10.79 -3.44 1.49
C ASP A 13 9.70 -2.38 1.40
N TYR A 14 8.65 -2.53 2.21
CA TYR A 14 7.55 -1.57 2.26
C TYR A 14 7.84 -0.34 3.10
N ALA A 15 8.90 -0.36 3.93
CA ALA A 15 9.33 0.78 4.74
C ALA A 15 9.78 2.00 3.89
N GLN A 16 9.81 1.85 2.57
CA GLN A 16 10.16 2.92 1.63
C GLN A 16 9.03 3.95 1.42
N THR A 17 7.80 3.67 1.86
CA THR A 17 6.71 4.65 1.88
C THR A 17 5.78 4.34 3.03
N ILE A 18 5.71 5.30 3.93
CA ILE A 18 4.89 5.25 5.14
C ILE A 18 3.62 6.06 4.97
N ASN A 19 2.65 5.82 5.85
CA ASN A 19 1.34 6.47 5.82
C ASN A 19 1.44 8.01 5.73
N VAL A 20 2.31 8.64 6.54
CA VAL A 20 2.44 10.11 6.55
C VAL A 20 2.84 10.68 5.19
N GLU A 21 3.65 9.95 4.43
CA GLU A 21 4.16 10.46 3.17
C GLU A 21 3.01 10.71 2.20
N ILE A 22 2.11 9.76 2.02
CA ILE A 22 1.02 9.89 1.04
C ILE A 22 -0.20 10.65 1.58
N SER A 23 -0.25 10.93 2.88
CA SER A 23 -1.40 11.59 3.50
C SER A 23 -1.51 13.07 3.19
N SER A 24 -2.73 13.59 3.33
CA SER A 24 -3.05 15.01 3.26
C SER A 24 -3.26 15.58 4.67
N VAL A 25 -3.02 16.89 4.86
CA VAL A 25 -3.34 17.57 6.12
C VAL A 25 -4.84 17.42 6.41
N CYS A 26 -5.18 17.11 7.66
CA CYS A 26 -6.57 16.91 8.06
C CYS A 26 -7.13 18.16 8.75
N ASP A 27 -8.08 18.81 8.07
CA ASP A 27 -9.01 19.71 8.75
C ASP A 27 -10.03 18.86 9.52
N PHE A 28 -10.43 19.29 10.72
CA PHE A 28 -11.36 18.55 11.56
C PHE A 28 -12.22 19.49 12.41
N GLU A 29 -13.33 18.96 12.93
CA GLU A 29 -14.34 19.71 13.70
C GLU A 29 -14.68 18.98 15.00
N SER A 30 -15.53 19.60 15.83
CA SER A 30 -16.23 18.94 16.92
C SER A 30 -17.73 18.82 16.63
N LEU A 31 -18.48 18.07 17.45
CA LEU A 31 -19.94 18.02 17.38
C LEU A 31 -20.60 19.40 17.55
N GLU A 32 -19.92 20.33 18.22
CA GLU A 32 -20.41 21.69 18.44
C GLU A 32 -20.19 22.59 17.22
N THR A 33 -19.08 22.41 16.50
CA THR A 33 -18.66 23.33 15.43
C THR A 33 -19.00 22.85 14.02
N TYR A 34 -19.10 21.53 13.79
CA TYR A 34 -19.13 20.99 12.43
C TYR A 34 -20.29 21.54 11.59
N ARG A 35 -21.48 21.72 12.18
CA ARG A 35 -22.69 22.17 11.45
C ARG A 35 -22.53 23.53 10.84
N ASP A 36 -21.87 24.44 11.56
CA ASP A 36 -21.65 25.81 11.11
C ASP A 36 -20.61 25.86 9.99
N ASN A 37 -19.75 24.83 9.90
CA ASN A 37 -18.67 24.73 8.94
C ASN A 37 -18.96 23.82 7.73
N ILE A 38 -20.08 23.06 7.69
CA ILE A 38 -20.42 22.16 6.56
C ILE A 38 -20.27 22.86 5.19
N GLY A 39 -20.77 24.09 5.06
CA GLY A 39 -20.68 24.84 3.80
C GLY A 39 -19.25 25.12 3.34
N HIS A 40 -18.29 25.29 4.27
CA HIS A 40 -16.87 25.41 3.95
C HIS A 40 -16.34 24.11 3.34
N TYR A 41 -16.60 22.97 3.99
CA TYR A 41 -16.14 21.66 3.52
C TYR A 41 -16.75 21.30 2.16
N GLU A 42 -18.05 21.49 1.98
CA GLU A 42 -18.74 21.27 0.71
C GLU A 42 -18.17 22.17 -0.41
N SER A 43 -17.91 23.45 -0.12
CA SER A 43 -17.38 24.39 -1.11
C SER A 43 -15.96 24.05 -1.58
N ASN A 44 -15.20 23.33 -0.76
CA ASN A 44 -13.85 22.84 -1.07
C ASN A 44 -13.85 21.38 -1.58
N ASN A 45 -15.04 20.79 -1.79
CA ASN A 45 -15.21 19.39 -2.23
C ASN A 45 -14.65 18.34 -1.28
N TYR A 46 -14.62 18.62 0.03
CA TYR A 46 -14.32 17.58 1.02
C TYR A 46 -15.46 16.57 1.07
N THR A 47 -15.09 15.29 1.07
CA THR A 47 -16.05 14.18 1.17
C THR A 47 -16.41 13.86 2.63
N TYR A 48 -15.49 14.15 3.54
CA TYR A 48 -15.60 13.82 4.96
C TYR A 48 -15.17 15.01 5.81
N ILE A 49 -15.84 15.18 6.94
CA ILE A 49 -15.42 16.08 8.02
C ILE A 49 -15.12 15.19 9.23
N PRO A 50 -13.84 14.96 9.57
CA PRO A 50 -13.48 14.21 10.75
C PRO A 50 -13.84 14.96 12.04
N LEU A 51 -14.41 14.25 13.02
CA LEU A 51 -14.65 14.73 14.38
C LEU A 51 -13.93 13.79 15.37
N PRO A 52 -12.59 13.82 15.39
CA PRO A 52 -11.77 12.80 16.04
C PRO A 52 -12.00 12.70 17.55
N THR A 53 -12.23 13.83 18.23
CA THR A 53 -12.48 13.85 19.68
C THR A 53 -13.85 13.31 20.04
N ASP A 54 -14.85 13.50 19.17
CA ASP A 54 -16.18 12.94 19.35
C ASP A 54 -16.30 11.47 18.91
N GLY A 55 -15.21 10.88 18.39
CA GLY A 55 -15.23 9.54 17.81
C GLY A 55 -16.20 9.44 16.63
N LYS A 56 -16.34 10.50 15.83
CA LYS A 56 -17.32 10.61 14.74
C LYS A 56 -16.74 11.24 13.49
N TYR A 57 -17.46 11.13 12.39
CA TYR A 57 -17.22 11.96 11.21
C TYR A 57 -18.54 12.28 10.53
N TYR A 58 -18.60 13.39 9.81
CA TYR A 58 -19.72 13.73 8.96
C TYR A 58 -19.39 13.34 7.52
N ASP A 59 -20.24 12.52 6.91
CA ASP A 59 -20.19 12.20 5.48
C ASP A 59 -20.98 13.25 4.70
N CYS A 60 -20.28 14.04 3.88
CA CYS A 60 -20.87 15.10 3.07
C CYS A 60 -21.79 14.57 1.96
N ASN A 61 -21.55 13.35 1.46
CA ASN A 61 -22.37 12.77 0.40
C ASN A 61 -23.71 12.24 0.91
N SER A 62 -23.70 11.59 2.08
CA SER A 62 -24.93 11.06 2.69
C SER A 62 -25.59 12.02 3.68
N CYS A 63 -24.97 13.17 3.94
CA CYS A 63 -25.38 14.17 4.91
C CYS A 63 -25.67 13.59 6.30
N SER A 64 -24.79 12.71 6.78
CA SER A 64 -25.01 11.96 8.01
C SER A 64 -23.76 11.86 8.88
N LEU A 65 -23.94 11.97 10.19
CA LEU A 65 -22.91 11.60 11.16
C LEU A 65 -22.77 10.08 11.21
N LYS A 66 -21.52 9.63 11.21
CA LYS A 66 -21.10 8.23 11.33
C LYS A 66 -20.07 8.12 12.46
N ASP A 67 -19.87 6.91 12.97
CA ASP A 67 -18.88 6.65 14.03
C ASP A 67 -17.49 6.45 13.41
N LEU A 68 -16.46 7.01 14.06
CA LEU A 68 -15.07 6.67 13.79
C LEU A 68 -14.71 5.40 14.54
N ASN A 69 -14.17 4.44 13.79
CA ASN A 69 -13.70 3.18 14.36
C ASN A 69 -12.21 3.24 14.67
N ARG A 70 -11.78 2.46 15.66
CA ARG A 70 -10.36 2.29 15.99
C ARG A 70 -9.51 1.90 14.78
N GLU A 71 -10.05 1.05 13.90
CA GLU A 71 -9.38 0.60 12.68
C GLU A 71 -9.11 1.72 11.67
N GLN A 72 -9.80 2.87 11.77
CA GLN A 72 -9.51 4.03 10.93
C GLN A 72 -8.25 4.75 11.37
N TRP A 73 -7.74 4.52 12.58
CA TRP A 73 -6.49 5.09 13.04
C TRP A 73 -5.31 4.20 12.65
N VAL A 74 -4.34 4.78 11.94
CA VAL A 74 -3.10 4.10 11.56
C VAL A 74 -1.89 4.86 12.09
N TRP A 75 -0.79 4.13 12.30
CA TRP A 75 0.44 4.76 12.76
C TRP A 75 1.15 5.45 11.60
N LEU A 76 1.76 6.60 11.88
CA LEU A 76 2.37 7.43 10.83
C LEU A 76 3.54 6.72 10.11
N GLU A 77 4.27 5.87 10.83
CA GLU A 77 5.43 5.11 10.36
C GLU A 77 5.05 3.72 9.84
N ASP A 78 3.78 3.29 9.98
CA ASP A 78 3.39 2.00 9.42
C ASP A 78 3.48 2.07 7.88
N PRO A 79 3.99 1.01 7.23
CA PRO A 79 3.99 0.94 5.77
C PRO A 79 2.56 0.99 5.21
N ILE A 80 2.38 1.67 4.09
CA ILE A 80 1.04 1.87 3.51
C ILE A 80 0.40 0.59 2.96
N ILE A 81 1.20 -0.35 2.44
CA ILE A 81 0.68 -1.51 1.71
C ILE A 81 -0.22 -2.41 2.60
N PRO A 82 0.18 -2.79 3.83
CA PRO A 82 -0.71 -3.48 4.77
C PRO A 82 -2.03 -2.76 5.04
N GLU A 83 -1.99 -1.43 5.09
CA GLU A 83 -3.12 -0.57 5.47
C GLU A 83 -4.18 -0.42 4.36
N LEU A 84 -3.82 -0.72 3.11
CA LEU A 84 -4.77 -0.76 1.98
C LEU A 84 -5.97 -1.68 2.24
N SER A 85 -5.81 -2.71 3.07
CA SER A 85 -6.89 -3.63 3.40
C SER A 85 -8.01 -2.99 4.23
N ARG A 86 -7.69 -1.94 5.01
CA ARG A 86 -8.67 -1.23 5.85
C ARG A 86 -9.64 -0.38 5.02
N PHE A 87 -9.21 0.08 3.84
CA PHE A 87 -10.06 0.79 2.89
C PHE A 87 -11.19 -0.07 2.28
N LYS A 88 -11.23 -1.37 2.59
CA LYS A 88 -12.38 -2.21 2.26
C LYS A 88 -13.62 -1.83 3.05
N ASP A 89 -13.42 -1.53 4.33
CA ASP A 89 -14.49 -1.31 5.30
C ASP A 89 -14.59 0.17 5.72
N HIS A 90 -13.58 0.97 5.38
CA HIS A 90 -13.48 2.38 5.75
C HIS A 90 -13.18 3.27 4.54
N ASP A 91 -13.79 4.46 4.52
CA ASP A 91 -13.66 5.42 3.42
C ASP A 91 -12.34 6.22 3.45
N PHE A 92 -11.79 6.37 4.65
CA PHE A 92 -10.54 7.07 4.91
C PHE A 92 -9.88 6.53 6.17
N LEU A 93 -8.59 6.80 6.30
CA LEU A 93 -7.79 6.54 7.48
C LEU A 93 -7.29 7.86 8.06
N LEU A 94 -7.18 7.94 9.38
CA LEU A 94 -6.61 9.05 10.13
C LEU A 94 -5.23 8.66 10.64
N ILE A 95 -4.33 9.62 10.56
CA ILE A 95 -3.00 9.54 11.12
C ILE A 95 -2.90 10.62 12.17
N TYR A 96 -2.49 10.22 13.36
CA TYR A 96 -2.00 11.14 14.36
C TYR A 96 -0.49 11.20 14.27
N HIS A 97 0.07 12.42 14.25
CA HIS A 97 1.50 12.67 14.29
C HIS A 97 1.91 13.08 15.70
N PRO A 98 2.15 12.13 16.62
CA PRO A 98 2.67 12.45 17.92
C PRO A 98 4.13 12.85 17.79
N ASP A 99 4.38 14.16 17.79
CA ASP A 99 5.60 14.67 18.42
C ASP A 99 5.62 14.31 19.93
N GLU A 100 4.43 14.09 20.50
CA GLU A 100 4.18 13.76 21.90
C GLU A 100 3.04 12.75 22.06
N TRP A 101 3.16 11.85 23.03
CA TRP A 101 2.09 10.97 23.50
C TRP A 101 1.29 11.66 24.60
N PHE A 102 0.07 11.17 24.86
CA PHE A 102 -0.77 11.69 25.92
C PHE A 102 -0.65 10.86 27.19
N TYR A 103 -0.78 11.49 28.35
CA TYR A 103 -0.95 10.81 29.63
C TYR A 103 -1.79 11.67 30.57
N ILE A 104 -2.38 11.02 31.57
CA ILE A 104 -3.18 11.72 32.59
C ILE A 104 -2.30 11.95 33.82
N ASN A 105 -2.18 13.20 34.24
CA ASN A 105 -1.50 13.62 35.47
C ASN A 105 -2.45 14.42 36.35
N ASP A 106 -2.73 13.93 37.56
CA ASP A 106 -3.66 14.59 38.50
C ASP A 106 -4.99 15.05 37.86
N SER A 107 -5.56 14.21 36.97
CA SER A 107 -6.79 14.50 36.21
C SER A 107 -6.67 15.63 35.19
N VAL A 108 -5.48 15.87 34.65
CA VAL A 108 -5.26 16.77 33.51
C VAL A 108 -4.59 15.99 32.39
N VAL A 109 -4.98 16.26 31.15
CA VAL A 109 -4.29 15.72 29.97
C VAL A 109 -2.98 16.47 29.78
N GLU A 110 -1.88 15.74 29.87
CA GLU A 110 -0.56 16.24 29.52
C GLU A 110 -0.01 15.48 28.32
N THR A 111 0.99 16.09 27.68
CA THR A 111 1.70 15.53 26.54
C THR A 111 3.15 15.27 26.92
N ILE A 112 3.74 14.22 26.39
CA ILE A 112 5.10 13.80 26.70
C ILE A 112 5.81 13.27 25.45
N SER A 113 7.09 13.60 25.28
CA SER A 113 7.87 13.02 24.18
C SER A 113 7.91 11.48 24.25
N PRO A 114 7.76 10.76 23.11
CA PRO A 114 7.88 9.30 23.05
C PRO A 114 9.21 8.76 23.59
N THR A 115 10.25 9.61 23.63
CA THR A 115 11.60 9.24 24.08
C THR A 115 11.84 9.48 25.58
N SER A 116 10.85 10.03 26.29
CA SER A 116 10.99 10.36 27.71
C SER A 116 11.12 9.11 28.59
N LYS A 117 12.06 9.13 29.54
CA LYS A 117 12.31 8.03 30.49
C LYS A 117 11.48 8.11 31.77
N ASP A 118 10.69 9.17 31.97
CA ASP A 118 10.02 9.47 33.25
C ASP A 118 8.68 8.74 33.48
N LEU A 119 8.34 7.76 32.65
CA LEU A 119 7.02 7.12 32.65
C LEU A 119 6.91 5.90 33.58
N THR A 120 7.39 6.01 34.82
CA THR A 120 7.43 4.81 35.69
C THR A 120 6.07 4.40 36.25
N ASN A 121 5.02 5.23 36.18
CA ASN A 121 3.71 4.89 36.77
C ASN A 121 2.44 5.36 36.01
N SER A 122 2.54 6.07 34.88
CA SER A 122 1.34 6.57 34.15
C SER A 122 1.08 5.77 32.89
N LYS A 123 -0.19 5.46 32.61
CA LYS A 123 -0.60 4.91 31.31
C LYS A 123 -0.43 6.00 30.25
N VAL A 124 0.13 5.62 29.12
CA VAL A 124 0.43 6.52 28.00
C VAL A 124 -0.34 6.08 26.78
N TYR A 125 -0.84 7.06 26.03
CA TYR A 125 -1.67 6.89 24.86
C TYR A 125 -0.96 7.49 23.66
N SER A 126 -0.72 6.69 22.63
CA SER A 126 -0.05 7.13 21.41
C SER A 126 -0.98 7.82 20.42
N ASN A 127 -2.29 7.80 20.64
CA ASN A 127 -3.30 8.45 19.80
C ASN A 127 -4.46 8.98 20.67
N PRO A 128 -5.19 10.01 20.21
CA PRO A 128 -6.28 10.63 20.97
C PRO A 128 -7.49 9.71 21.16
N TYR A 129 -7.73 8.78 20.22
CA TYR A 129 -8.87 7.86 20.29
C TYR A 129 -8.78 6.93 21.50
N ASP A 130 -7.64 6.26 21.70
CA ASP A 130 -7.44 5.35 22.83
C ASP A 130 -7.50 6.10 24.18
N LEU A 131 -7.10 7.37 24.22
CA LEU A 131 -7.22 8.18 25.44
C LEU A 131 -8.68 8.51 25.75
N LEU A 132 -9.44 8.96 24.75
CA LEU A 132 -10.83 9.38 24.93
C LEU A 132 -11.79 8.19 25.11
N GLU A 133 -11.39 6.99 24.68
CA GLU A 133 -12.09 5.75 25.04
C GLU A 133 -12.05 5.49 26.55
N ASP A 134 -10.90 5.73 27.18
CA ASP A 134 -10.72 5.54 28.63
C ASP A 134 -11.18 6.74 29.46
N TRP A 135 -11.03 7.96 28.93
CA TRP A 135 -11.25 9.23 29.63
C TRP A 135 -12.06 10.23 28.79
N PRO A 136 -13.33 9.94 28.50
CA PRO A 136 -14.18 10.77 27.65
C PRO A 136 -14.42 12.18 28.21
N GLU A 137 -14.27 12.38 29.52
CA GLU A 137 -14.40 13.71 30.16
C GLU A 137 -13.34 14.72 29.71
N HIS A 138 -12.22 14.26 29.14
CA HIS A 138 -11.14 15.13 28.67
C HIS A 138 -11.28 15.55 27.20
N HIS A 139 -12.48 15.39 26.63
CA HIS A 139 -12.80 15.77 25.24
C HIS A 139 -12.24 17.15 24.85
N ASP A 140 -12.58 18.18 25.64
CA ASP A 140 -12.26 19.57 25.29
C ASP A 140 -10.74 19.84 25.36
N GLU A 141 -10.05 19.29 26.37
CA GLU A 141 -8.60 19.40 26.51
C GLU A 141 -7.87 18.77 25.32
N VAL A 142 -8.32 17.59 24.87
CA VAL A 142 -7.74 16.91 23.71
C VAL A 142 -8.03 17.70 22.43
N TYR A 143 -9.23 18.24 22.28
CA TYR A 143 -9.62 19.04 21.12
C TYR A 143 -8.71 20.27 20.97
N GLU A 144 -8.49 21.01 22.04
CA GLU A 144 -7.58 22.16 22.06
C GLU A 144 -6.15 21.76 21.67
N ILE A 145 -5.63 20.65 22.21
CA ILE A 145 -4.29 20.14 21.86
C ILE A 145 -4.19 19.81 20.37
N LEU A 146 -5.19 19.14 19.80
CA LEU A 146 -5.20 18.76 18.38
C LEU A 146 -5.27 20.00 17.48
N GLN A 147 -6.07 21.00 17.88
CA GLN A 147 -6.29 22.21 17.08
C GLN A 147 -5.03 23.08 17.02
N ASP A 148 -4.37 23.28 18.16
CA ASP A 148 -3.18 24.13 18.26
C ASP A 148 -1.97 23.57 17.49
N ARG A 149 -1.91 22.24 17.32
CA ARG A 149 -0.71 21.55 16.84
C ARG A 149 -0.77 21.08 15.39
N SER A 150 -1.94 21.08 14.76
CA SER A 150 -2.09 20.60 13.36
C SER A 150 -1.48 19.21 13.14
N CYS A 151 -1.63 18.32 14.13
CA CYS A 151 -0.98 17.02 14.21
C CYS A 151 -1.84 15.87 13.64
N LEU A 152 -2.81 16.18 12.79
CA LEU A 152 -3.67 15.18 12.15
C LEU A 152 -3.47 15.20 10.63
N SER A 153 -3.47 14.01 10.05
CA SER A 153 -3.51 13.81 8.61
C SER A 153 -4.53 12.74 8.26
N ILE A 154 -4.95 12.76 7.00
CA ILE A 154 -5.98 11.88 6.47
C ILE A 154 -5.46 11.23 5.19
N ILE A 155 -5.73 9.93 5.04
CA ILE A 155 -5.55 9.22 3.78
C ILE A 155 -6.95 8.89 3.25
N THR A 156 -7.25 9.37 2.07
CA THR A 156 -8.47 9.09 1.32
C THR A 156 -8.17 8.23 0.09
N LEU A 157 -9.21 7.80 -0.63
CA LEU A 157 -9.02 7.10 -1.91
C LEU A 157 -8.21 7.92 -2.94
N ALA A 158 -8.27 9.25 -2.87
CA ALA A 158 -7.51 10.10 -3.78
C ALA A 158 -5.99 9.98 -3.52
N ASP A 159 -5.60 9.90 -2.25
CA ASP A 159 -4.20 9.78 -1.83
C ASP A 159 -3.56 8.45 -2.27
N LEU A 160 -4.37 7.39 -2.45
CA LEU A 160 -3.92 6.11 -3.02
C LEU A 160 -3.51 6.21 -4.50
N ASN A 161 -3.66 7.37 -5.14
CA ASN A 161 -3.13 7.63 -6.48
C ASN A 161 -1.74 8.27 -6.47
N ASP A 162 -1.15 8.53 -5.30
CA ASP A 162 0.16 9.14 -5.14
C ASP A 162 1.27 8.33 -5.85
N ARG A 163 2.27 9.05 -6.36
CA ARG A 163 3.38 8.47 -7.13
C ARG A 163 4.28 7.57 -6.27
N ARG A 164 4.39 7.81 -4.97
CA ARG A 164 5.20 7.03 -4.03
C ARG A 164 4.60 5.64 -3.83
N LEU A 165 3.29 5.53 -3.62
CA LEU A 165 2.60 4.23 -3.58
C LEU A 165 2.84 3.43 -4.87
N ARG A 166 2.74 4.08 -6.03
CA ARG A 166 3.04 3.45 -7.33
C ARG A 166 4.48 2.95 -7.44
N ALA A 167 5.44 3.66 -6.85
CA ALA A 167 6.84 3.25 -6.88
C ALA A 167 7.04 1.93 -6.10
N ILE A 168 6.42 1.77 -4.93
CA ILE A 168 6.45 0.49 -4.20
C ILE A 168 5.77 -0.61 -5.01
N LEU A 169 4.58 -0.35 -5.55
CA LEU A 169 3.87 -1.35 -6.36
C LEU A 169 4.72 -1.79 -7.57
N TYR A 170 5.45 -0.86 -8.18
CA TYR A 170 6.39 -1.18 -9.25
C TYR A 170 7.51 -2.11 -8.79
N GLN A 171 8.11 -1.88 -7.61
CA GLN A 171 9.15 -2.76 -7.07
C GLN A 171 8.65 -4.18 -6.82
N LEU A 172 7.43 -4.31 -6.30
CA LEU A 172 6.78 -5.60 -6.09
C LEU A 172 6.60 -6.34 -7.43
N ILE A 173 6.13 -5.65 -8.46
CA ILE A 173 5.97 -6.20 -9.81
C ILE A 173 7.32 -6.59 -10.42
N SER A 174 8.31 -5.70 -10.38
CA SER A 174 9.63 -5.94 -10.98
C SER A 174 10.36 -7.10 -10.32
N SER A 175 10.16 -7.31 -9.01
CA SER A 175 10.69 -8.47 -8.31
C SER A 175 10.15 -9.79 -8.88
N VAL A 176 8.86 -9.82 -9.24
CA VAL A 176 8.24 -10.97 -9.91
C VAL A 176 8.75 -11.12 -11.35
N GLU A 177 8.87 -10.03 -12.12
CA GLU A 177 9.43 -10.07 -13.49
C GLU A 177 10.84 -10.67 -13.52
N VAL A 178 11.70 -10.28 -12.58
CA VAL A 178 13.07 -10.80 -12.47
C VAL A 178 13.07 -12.32 -12.22
N VAL A 179 12.28 -12.79 -11.26
CA VAL A 179 12.20 -14.24 -10.97
C VAL A 179 11.67 -15.02 -12.19
N LEU A 180 10.63 -14.51 -12.85
CA LEU A 180 10.10 -15.14 -14.07
C LEU A 180 11.15 -15.19 -15.18
N SER A 181 11.90 -14.10 -15.40
CA SER A 181 12.99 -14.05 -16.39
C SER A 181 14.02 -15.15 -16.15
N HIS A 182 14.53 -15.25 -14.91
CA HIS A 182 15.54 -16.24 -14.54
C HIS A 182 15.02 -17.68 -14.62
N ALA A 183 13.77 -17.93 -14.24
CA ALA A 183 13.17 -19.25 -14.36
C ALA A 183 13.02 -19.66 -15.83
N ILE A 184 12.68 -18.73 -16.72
CA ILE A 184 12.62 -18.98 -18.17
C ILE A 184 14.01 -19.22 -18.75
N GLU A 185 15.00 -18.40 -18.40
CA GLU A 185 16.41 -18.55 -18.84
C GLU A 185 16.99 -19.90 -18.43
N ALA A 186 16.66 -20.40 -17.24
CA ALA A 186 17.11 -21.69 -16.77
C ALA A 186 16.59 -22.86 -17.62
N THR A 187 15.35 -22.76 -18.13
CA THR A 187 14.73 -23.77 -19.00
C THR A 187 15.06 -23.55 -20.48
N HIS A 188 15.29 -22.31 -20.90
CA HIS A 188 15.53 -21.90 -22.29
C HIS A 188 16.83 -21.08 -22.43
N PRO A 189 18.03 -21.63 -22.21
CA PRO A 189 19.27 -20.85 -22.11
C PRO A 189 19.63 -20.01 -23.36
N ASP A 190 19.26 -20.49 -24.55
CA ASP A 190 19.54 -19.79 -25.81
C ASP A 190 18.39 -18.84 -26.23
N GLY A 191 17.20 -19.00 -25.64
CA GLY A 191 16.02 -18.16 -25.87
C GLY A 191 15.43 -18.11 -27.29
N GLU A 192 16.08 -18.71 -28.31
CA GLU A 192 15.63 -18.60 -29.71
C GLU A 192 14.18 -19.07 -29.91
N ASP A 193 13.76 -20.11 -29.18
CA ASP A 193 12.42 -20.65 -29.28
C ASP A 193 11.35 -19.77 -28.59
N LEU A 194 11.78 -18.80 -27.79
CA LEU A 194 10.91 -17.83 -27.12
C LEU A 194 10.48 -16.69 -28.05
N ILE A 195 11.20 -16.44 -29.14
CA ILE A 195 10.90 -15.36 -30.11
C ILE A 195 9.46 -15.47 -30.63
N LYS A 196 8.95 -16.71 -30.81
CA LYS A 196 7.57 -16.96 -31.27
C LYS A 196 6.49 -16.56 -30.27
N HIS A 197 6.87 -16.18 -29.05
CA HIS A 197 5.98 -15.79 -27.96
C HIS A 197 6.07 -14.29 -27.62
N MET A 198 7.01 -13.58 -28.23
CA MET A 198 7.16 -12.14 -28.07
C MET A 198 6.30 -11.39 -29.10
N ASP A 199 5.89 -10.18 -28.76
CA ASP A 199 5.29 -9.28 -29.74
C ASP A 199 6.35 -8.71 -30.71
N GLU A 200 5.91 -8.26 -31.89
CA GLU A 200 6.80 -7.76 -32.95
C GLU A 200 7.66 -6.56 -32.50
N VAL A 201 7.14 -5.70 -31.62
CA VAL A 201 7.86 -4.52 -31.11
C VAL A 201 9.01 -4.97 -30.20
N SER A 202 8.75 -5.92 -29.30
CA SER A 202 9.75 -6.50 -28.41
C SER A 202 10.83 -7.25 -29.19
N ILE A 203 10.46 -8.04 -30.20
CA ILE A 203 11.42 -8.72 -31.11
C ILE A 203 12.32 -7.69 -31.81
N GLY A 204 11.73 -6.62 -32.35
CA GLY A 204 12.47 -5.57 -33.04
C GLY A 204 13.46 -4.85 -32.11
N ARG A 205 13.08 -4.59 -30.86
CA ARG A 205 13.95 -3.98 -29.85
C ARG A 205 15.09 -4.90 -29.45
N TRP A 206 14.79 -6.17 -29.20
CA TRP A 206 15.79 -7.19 -28.87
C TRP A 206 16.83 -7.35 -29.98
N LYS A 207 16.41 -7.60 -31.23
CA LYS A 207 17.34 -7.74 -32.38
C LYS A 207 18.21 -6.50 -32.58
N LYS A 208 17.64 -5.31 -32.38
CA LYS A 208 18.39 -4.05 -32.47
C LYS A 208 19.44 -3.96 -31.36
N ALA A 209 19.11 -4.39 -30.14
CA ALA A 209 20.03 -4.37 -29.03
C ALA A 209 21.13 -5.43 -29.16
N GLU A 210 20.76 -6.63 -29.59
CA GLU A 210 21.68 -7.74 -29.87
C GLU A 210 22.77 -7.30 -30.88
N TYR A 211 22.35 -6.62 -31.96
CA TYR A 211 23.27 -6.05 -32.93
C TYR A 211 24.26 -5.03 -32.33
N ASN A 212 23.87 -4.29 -31.29
CA ASN A 212 24.68 -3.20 -30.71
C ASN A 212 25.57 -3.64 -29.55
N VAL A 213 25.07 -4.53 -28.69
CA VAL A 213 25.67 -4.86 -27.38
C VAL A 213 26.17 -6.30 -27.33
N GLY A 214 25.82 -7.14 -28.31
CA GLY A 214 26.20 -8.56 -28.36
C GLY A 214 25.05 -9.47 -27.92
N GLN A 215 25.39 -10.68 -27.50
CA GLN A 215 24.39 -11.70 -27.15
C GLN A 215 23.60 -11.27 -25.89
N LEU A 216 22.31 -11.01 -26.07
CA LEU A 216 21.35 -10.67 -25.01
C LEU A 216 20.23 -11.71 -25.00
N HIS A 217 19.77 -12.09 -23.81
CA HIS A 217 18.70 -13.08 -23.74
C HIS A 217 17.34 -12.43 -24.09
N PRO A 218 16.45 -13.09 -24.86
CA PRO A 218 15.17 -12.49 -25.27
C PRO A 218 14.24 -12.05 -24.12
N THR A 219 14.37 -12.66 -22.95
CA THR A 219 13.61 -12.31 -21.73
C THR A 219 13.86 -10.89 -21.25
N GLU A 220 15.04 -10.31 -21.51
CA GLU A 220 15.37 -8.93 -21.18
C GLU A 220 14.47 -7.90 -21.88
N TYR A 221 13.80 -8.31 -22.96
CA TYR A 221 12.89 -7.49 -23.75
C TYR A 221 11.43 -7.93 -23.64
N MET A 222 11.14 -8.95 -22.83
CA MET A 222 9.78 -9.41 -22.57
C MET A 222 9.11 -8.55 -21.49
N GLY A 223 7.85 -8.18 -21.70
CA GLY A 223 7.06 -7.58 -20.63
C GLY A 223 6.51 -8.66 -19.69
N PHE A 224 5.97 -8.25 -18.53
CA PHE A 224 5.25 -9.13 -17.60
C PHE A 224 4.30 -10.12 -18.28
N GLY A 225 3.53 -9.65 -19.27
CA GLY A 225 2.57 -10.48 -20.01
C GLY A 225 3.24 -11.63 -20.75
N ASP A 226 4.33 -11.35 -21.47
CA ASP A 226 5.07 -12.34 -22.24
C ASP A 226 5.77 -13.34 -21.30
N LEU A 227 6.42 -12.84 -20.24
CA LEU A 227 7.07 -13.67 -19.21
C LEU A 227 6.06 -14.63 -18.57
N LYS A 228 4.92 -14.11 -18.12
CA LYS A 228 3.83 -14.93 -17.56
C LYS A 228 3.33 -15.95 -18.57
N ASP A 229 3.08 -15.55 -19.81
CA ASP A 229 2.52 -16.43 -20.83
C ASP A 229 3.47 -17.58 -21.18
N VAL A 230 4.78 -17.30 -21.31
CA VAL A 230 5.84 -18.30 -21.50
C VAL A 230 5.91 -19.25 -20.30
N ALA A 231 6.06 -18.70 -19.09
CA ALA A 231 6.16 -19.50 -17.87
C ALA A 231 4.95 -20.43 -17.70
N SER A 232 3.73 -19.93 -17.94
CA SER A 232 2.49 -20.70 -17.77
C SER A 232 2.36 -21.90 -18.71
N ARG A 233 3.11 -21.94 -19.82
CA ARG A 233 3.08 -23.04 -20.81
C ARG A 233 4.08 -24.13 -20.49
N SER A 234 5.05 -23.86 -19.63
CA SER A 234 6.04 -24.84 -19.18
C SER A 234 5.63 -25.42 -17.83
N SER A 235 5.29 -26.72 -17.82
CA SER A 235 5.03 -27.45 -16.57
C SER A 235 6.27 -27.49 -15.69
N GLU A 236 7.46 -27.48 -16.29
CA GLU A 236 8.74 -27.46 -15.58
C GLU A 236 8.91 -26.14 -14.82
N ILE A 237 8.73 -25.00 -15.50
CA ILE A 237 8.82 -23.67 -14.88
C ILE A 237 7.78 -23.53 -13.78
N THR A 238 6.50 -23.81 -14.06
CA THR A 238 5.42 -23.68 -13.06
C THR A 238 5.65 -24.56 -11.83
N SER A 239 6.08 -25.80 -12.01
CA SER A 239 6.41 -26.70 -10.88
C SER A 239 7.61 -26.20 -10.09
N SER A 240 8.64 -25.66 -10.76
CA SER A 240 9.83 -25.10 -10.11
C SER A 240 9.52 -23.87 -9.25
N LEU A 241 8.51 -23.09 -9.64
CA LEU A 241 8.02 -21.93 -8.90
C LEU A 241 6.98 -22.30 -7.80
N GLY A 242 6.75 -23.59 -7.56
CA GLY A 242 5.87 -24.06 -6.49
C GLY A 242 4.37 -23.95 -6.80
N TYR A 243 3.99 -24.05 -8.07
CA TYR A 243 2.59 -24.05 -8.52
C TYR A 243 2.15 -25.43 -9.04
N ASP A 244 0.88 -25.76 -8.81
CA ASP A 244 0.25 -27.00 -9.28
C ASP A 244 -0.20 -26.87 -10.75
N GLY A 245 0.75 -26.49 -11.61
CA GLY A 245 0.59 -26.35 -13.05
C GLY A 245 -0.04 -25.03 -13.50
N LYS A 246 -0.39 -24.98 -14.79
CA LYS A 246 -0.82 -23.77 -15.51
C LYS A 246 -2.03 -23.07 -14.90
N GLY A 247 -3.00 -23.83 -14.39
CA GLY A 247 -4.25 -23.29 -13.85
C GLY A 247 -4.00 -22.49 -12.58
N ASP A 248 -3.30 -23.10 -11.63
CA ASP A 248 -2.89 -22.49 -10.36
C ASP A 248 -2.00 -21.27 -10.59
N PHE A 249 -0.97 -21.39 -11.43
CA PHE A 249 -0.09 -20.28 -11.80
C PHE A 249 -0.85 -19.08 -12.39
N ASN A 250 -1.75 -19.32 -13.35
CA ASN A 250 -2.51 -18.22 -13.97
C ASN A 250 -3.50 -17.58 -13.02
N HIS A 251 -4.14 -18.37 -12.15
CA HIS A 251 -5.06 -17.85 -11.14
C HIS A 251 -4.34 -16.87 -10.21
N ASN A 252 -3.14 -17.23 -9.75
CA ASN A 252 -2.35 -16.44 -8.82
C ASN A 252 -1.62 -15.23 -9.43
N LEU A 253 -1.55 -15.09 -10.76
CA LEU A 253 -0.88 -13.94 -11.42
C LEU A 253 -1.78 -13.18 -12.40
N ASN A 254 -3.10 -13.39 -12.36
CA ASN A 254 -3.99 -12.70 -13.30
C ASN A 254 -4.08 -11.20 -13.01
N LYS A 255 -4.32 -10.83 -11.74
CA LYS A 255 -4.51 -9.44 -11.35
C LYS A 255 -3.20 -8.65 -11.36
N ALA A 256 -2.07 -9.31 -11.16
CA ALA A 256 -0.73 -8.72 -11.28
C ALA A 256 -0.48 -8.06 -12.65
N ARG A 257 -0.95 -8.67 -13.75
CA ARG A 257 -0.80 -8.10 -15.11
C ARG A 257 -1.58 -6.78 -15.25
N ASP A 258 -2.81 -6.77 -14.74
CA ASP A 258 -3.69 -5.60 -14.82
C ASP A 258 -3.11 -4.45 -13.99
N LEU A 259 -2.69 -4.76 -12.76
CA LEU A 259 -2.01 -3.82 -11.86
C LEU A 259 -0.75 -3.23 -12.52
N ARG A 260 0.10 -4.06 -13.13
CA ARG A 260 1.30 -3.61 -13.83
C ARG A 260 0.98 -2.58 -14.90
N ASN A 261 -0.06 -2.82 -15.70
CA ASN A 261 -0.46 -1.87 -16.72
C ASN A 261 -0.96 -0.55 -16.12
N GLN A 262 -1.72 -0.59 -15.03
CA GLN A 262 -2.21 0.61 -14.35
C GLN A 262 -1.06 1.43 -13.73
N VAL A 263 -0.12 0.77 -13.04
CA VAL A 263 1.03 1.41 -12.39
C VAL A 263 1.94 2.11 -13.41
N MET A 264 2.16 1.49 -14.58
CA MET A 264 3.02 2.02 -15.66
C MET A 264 2.42 3.23 -16.41
N HIS A 265 1.17 3.59 -16.13
CA HIS A 265 0.49 4.73 -16.72
C HIS A 265 0.25 5.82 -15.66
N PRO A 266 1.27 6.61 -15.30
CA PRO A 266 1.21 7.55 -14.16
C PRO A 266 0.23 8.70 -14.37
N SER A 267 -0.26 8.93 -15.59
CA SER A 267 -1.26 9.96 -15.89
C SER A 267 -2.70 9.47 -15.71
N ARG A 268 -2.92 8.20 -15.35
CA ARG A 268 -4.25 7.61 -15.11
C ARG A 268 -4.38 7.29 -13.63
N ASN A 269 -5.54 7.52 -13.05
CA ASN A 269 -5.82 7.08 -11.68
C ASN A 269 -5.76 5.55 -11.60
N LEU A 270 -5.15 5.07 -10.52
CA LEU A 270 -5.09 3.67 -10.11
C LEU A 270 -6.37 3.32 -9.34
N ILE A 271 -6.82 4.22 -8.46
CA ILE A 271 -7.98 4.06 -7.59
C ILE A 271 -9.00 5.12 -7.92
N MET A 272 -10.19 4.70 -8.36
CA MET A 272 -11.36 5.56 -8.54
C MET A 272 -12.41 5.31 -7.46
N ASP A 273 -12.52 4.08 -6.99
CA ASP A 273 -13.51 3.65 -5.99
C ASP A 273 -12.97 2.49 -5.12
N HIS A 274 -13.80 2.03 -4.18
CA HIS A 274 -13.44 0.92 -3.28
C HIS A 274 -13.21 -0.41 -4.01
N LYS A 275 -13.85 -0.63 -5.16
CA LYS A 275 -13.65 -1.85 -5.94
C LYS A 275 -12.23 -1.91 -6.48
N ASP A 276 -11.70 -0.77 -6.93
CA ASP A 276 -10.30 -0.69 -7.36
C ASP A 276 -9.33 -1.00 -6.20
N VAL A 277 -9.66 -0.58 -4.97
CA VAL A 277 -8.87 -0.91 -3.78
C VAL A 277 -8.91 -2.41 -3.46
N GLU A 278 -10.08 -3.05 -3.58
CA GLU A 278 -10.19 -4.50 -3.44
C GLU A 278 -9.36 -5.25 -4.49
N ASP A 279 -9.44 -4.82 -5.76
CA ASP A 279 -8.67 -5.40 -6.85
C ASP A 279 -7.15 -5.19 -6.65
N LEU A 280 -6.74 -4.03 -6.15
CA LEU A 280 -5.36 -3.74 -5.75
C LEU A 280 -4.89 -4.68 -4.62
N ASN A 281 -5.67 -4.83 -3.55
CA ASN A 281 -5.35 -5.72 -2.43
C ASN A 281 -5.19 -7.18 -2.89
N ILE A 282 -6.04 -7.65 -3.81
CA ILE A 282 -5.91 -9.00 -4.39
C ILE A 282 -4.61 -9.11 -5.19
N ALA A 283 -4.31 -8.12 -6.04
CA ALA A 283 -3.11 -8.12 -6.86
C ALA A 283 -1.82 -8.09 -6.01
N VAL A 284 -1.79 -7.28 -4.95
CA VAL A 284 -0.68 -7.23 -3.99
C VAL A 284 -0.49 -8.59 -3.33
N LYS A 285 -1.54 -9.18 -2.74
CA LYS A 285 -1.47 -10.52 -2.11
C LYS A 285 -0.98 -11.60 -3.08
N GLN A 286 -1.39 -11.52 -4.34
CA GLN A 286 -0.94 -12.41 -5.40
C GLN A 286 0.57 -12.30 -5.67
N LEU A 287 1.08 -11.07 -5.77
CA LEU A 287 2.50 -10.81 -5.97
C LEU A 287 3.34 -11.21 -4.73
N GLU A 288 2.84 -10.91 -3.53
CA GLU A 288 3.48 -11.31 -2.27
C GLU A 288 3.58 -12.84 -2.17
N GLY A 289 2.47 -13.53 -2.42
CA GLY A 289 2.43 -14.99 -2.40
C GLY A 289 3.35 -15.62 -3.45
N PHE A 290 3.55 -14.98 -4.60
CA PHE A 290 4.56 -15.41 -5.58
C PHE A 290 5.98 -15.27 -5.01
N ILE A 291 6.30 -14.11 -4.44
CA ILE A 291 7.62 -13.81 -3.86
C ILE A 291 7.96 -14.81 -2.75
N GLU A 292 7.02 -15.05 -1.83
CA GLU A 292 7.19 -15.97 -0.71
C GLU A 292 7.37 -17.44 -1.19
N ARG A 293 6.62 -17.88 -2.22
CA ARG A 293 6.80 -19.21 -2.83
C ARG A 293 8.17 -19.41 -3.46
N CYS A 294 8.81 -18.33 -3.89
CA CYS A 294 10.13 -18.34 -4.51
C CYS A 294 11.27 -18.11 -3.50
N ASP A 295 11.03 -18.38 -2.21
CA ASP A 295 11.96 -18.13 -1.09
C ASP A 295 12.40 -16.66 -0.96
N GLY A 296 11.58 -15.73 -1.46
CA GLY A 296 11.77 -14.30 -1.30
C GLY A 296 11.34 -13.79 0.07
N THR A 297 11.63 -12.51 0.33
CA THR A 297 11.31 -11.85 1.60
C THR A 297 10.61 -10.52 1.37
N ILE A 298 9.67 -10.19 2.26
CA ILE A 298 8.94 -8.92 2.25
C ILE A 298 9.09 -8.32 3.64
N SER A 299 9.72 -7.16 3.74
CA SER A 299 9.77 -6.38 4.98
C SER A 299 8.48 -5.57 5.09
N ARG A 300 7.68 -5.89 6.12
CA ARG A 300 6.40 -5.23 6.41
C ARG A 300 6.45 -4.35 7.67
N GLU A 301 7.59 -4.31 8.35
CA GLU A 301 7.79 -3.58 9.59
C GLU A 301 8.91 -2.55 9.40
N HIS A 302 8.80 -1.46 10.16
CA HIS A 302 9.83 -0.43 10.32
C HIS A 302 10.77 -0.76 11.49
#